data_AF-A0A6S7KIM2-F1
#
_entry.id   AF-A0A6S7KIM2-F1
#
_cell.length_a   1.000
_cell.length_b   1.000
_cell.length_c   1.000
_cell.angle_alpha   90.00
_cell.angle_beta   90.00
_cell.angle_gamma   90.00
#
_symmetry.space_group_name_H-M   'P 1'
#
loop_
_entity.id
_entity.type
_entity.pdbx_description
1 polymer ?
#
loop_
_entity_poly.entity_id
_entity_poly.type
_entity_poly.pdbx_seq_one_letter_code
_entity_poly.pdbx_strand_id
1 'polypeptide(L)'
;MDTDDQDDDEGSDDEEYSDDDDMSWKVRRASAKCLGAVLGSRPDLLTEFYKTVSPALIGRFKEREDSVKCDIFNAYRALLRQTRPITSASFDPDAMDEENRPLTLLQAQIPAIVKAIHKQLREKSFKTRQGCFSLLTELVNVLPGALSDHIPAIVPGIQYSLGDKNSTSNMKIDTLTFLSCILTQHSPTVFHPHISVLLPVSV
;
A
#
# COMPACT_ATOMS: atom_id res chain seq x y z
N MET A 1 15.77 34.54 -70.88
CA MET A 1 15.48 33.21 -70.32
C MET A 1 16.18 33.21 -68.99
N ASP A 2 15.39 33.55 -67.99
CA ASP A 2 15.79 33.86 -66.63
C ASP A 2 16.07 32.60 -65.82
N THR A 3 16.93 32.80 -64.84
CA THR A 3 17.53 31.90 -63.85
C THR A 3 16.51 31.30 -62.88
N ASP A 4 16.72 30.06 -62.45
CA ASP A 4 17.10 29.70 -61.05
C ASP A 4 16.92 28.19 -60.81
N ASP A 5 18.05 27.52 -60.55
CA ASP A 5 18.14 26.16 -60.01
C ASP A 5 17.67 26.19 -58.54
N GLN A 6 16.61 25.44 -58.23
CA GLN A 6 16.18 25.17 -56.86
C GLN A 6 16.74 23.80 -56.44
N ASP A 7 17.77 23.84 -55.59
CA ASP A 7 18.24 22.73 -54.77
C ASP A 7 17.08 22.28 -53.84
N ASP A 8 16.45 21.15 -54.18
CA ASP A 8 15.57 20.43 -53.25
C ASP A 8 16.46 19.66 -52.27
N ASP A 9 16.75 20.33 -51.15
CA ASP A 9 17.38 19.82 -49.94
C ASP A 9 16.59 18.58 -49.45
N GLU A 10 17.19 17.39 -49.62
CA GLU A 10 16.75 16.12 -49.03
C GLU A 10 16.82 16.22 -47.50
N GLY A 11 15.81 16.87 -46.92
CA GLY A 11 15.57 16.89 -45.49
C GLY A 11 15.23 15.48 -45.00
N SER A 12 16.25 14.81 -44.46
CA SER A 12 16.19 13.56 -43.72
C SER A 12 14.94 13.47 -42.84
N ASP A 13 13.98 12.64 -43.25
CA ASP A 13 12.88 12.16 -42.41
C ASP A 13 13.45 11.13 -41.40
N ASP A 14 14.45 11.56 -40.61
CA ASP A 14 14.77 10.96 -39.33
C ASP A 14 13.71 11.42 -38.33
N GLU A 15 12.45 11.00 -38.55
CA GLU A 15 11.49 10.79 -37.48
C GLU A 15 12.01 9.59 -36.66
N GLU A 16 13.10 9.83 -35.95
CA GLU A 16 13.58 9.00 -34.86
C GLU A 16 12.45 9.01 -33.83
N TYR A 17 11.58 8.00 -33.91
CA TYR A 17 10.52 7.73 -32.95
C TYR A 17 11.18 7.57 -31.57
N SER A 18 11.32 8.69 -30.87
CA SER A 18 11.87 8.76 -29.53
C SER A 18 10.92 8.00 -28.61
N ASP A 19 11.39 6.88 -28.08
CA ASP A 19 10.79 5.96 -27.09
C ASP A 19 10.49 6.65 -25.73
N ASP A 20 10.33 7.97 -25.71
CA ASP A 20 10.58 8.84 -24.55
C ASP A 20 9.31 9.46 -23.94
N ASP A 21 8.18 8.76 -24.00
CA ASP A 21 7.10 9.04 -23.05
C ASP A 21 6.14 7.83 -22.91
N ASP A 22 6.59 6.74 -22.26
CA ASP A 22 5.67 5.76 -21.65
C ASP A 22 4.86 6.45 -20.53
N MET A 23 3.88 7.26 -20.92
CA MET A 23 2.97 7.99 -20.04
C MET A 23 1.94 7.07 -19.37
N SER A 24 2.00 5.76 -19.63
CA SER A 24 1.07 4.80 -19.06
C SER A 24 1.07 4.86 -17.54
N TRP A 25 2.20 5.19 -16.90
CA TRP A 25 2.25 5.34 -15.45
C TRP A 25 1.41 6.52 -14.93
N LYS A 26 1.33 7.64 -15.67
CA LYS A 26 0.49 8.79 -15.30
C LYS A 26 -1.00 8.41 -15.34
N VAL A 27 -1.41 7.64 -16.34
CA VAL A 27 -2.77 7.08 -16.44
C VAL A 27 -3.05 6.13 -15.29
N ARG A 28 -2.15 5.18 -15.00
CA ARG A 28 -2.28 4.26 -13.84
C ARG A 28 -2.37 5.03 -12.52
N ARG A 29 -1.60 6.10 -12.37
CA ARG A 29 -1.63 6.97 -11.18
C ARG A 29 -2.98 7.69 -11.02
N ALA A 30 -3.48 8.30 -12.10
CA ALA A 30 -4.77 8.97 -12.10
C ALA A 30 -5.91 7.99 -11.79
N SER A 31 -5.86 6.78 -12.38
CA SER A 31 -6.80 5.69 -12.11
C SER A 31 -6.80 5.29 -10.63
N ALA A 32 -5.62 5.08 -10.01
CA ALA A 32 -5.52 4.73 -8.59
C ALA A 32 -6.13 5.81 -7.67
N LYS A 33 -5.90 7.09 -7.98
CA LYS A 33 -6.50 8.21 -7.24
C LYS A 33 -8.02 8.26 -7.39
N CYS A 34 -8.52 8.10 -8.61
CA CYS A 34 -9.96 8.05 -8.89
C CYS A 34 -10.61 6.90 -8.10
N LEU A 35 -10.00 5.70 -8.13
CA LEU A 35 -10.47 4.55 -7.37
C LEU A 35 -10.46 4.83 -5.86
N GLY A 36 -9.42 5.47 -5.33
CA GLY A 36 -9.36 5.89 -3.93
C GLY A 36 -10.51 6.83 -3.54
N ALA A 37 -10.90 7.77 -4.43
CA ALA A 37 -12.03 8.65 -4.22
C ALA A 37 -13.37 7.88 -4.19
N VAL A 38 -13.54 6.90 -5.08
CA VAL A 38 -14.73 6.02 -5.09
C VAL A 38 -14.81 5.21 -3.80
N LEU A 39 -13.71 4.56 -3.39
CA LEU A 39 -13.65 3.73 -2.18
C LEU A 39 -13.95 4.54 -0.91
N GLY A 40 -13.49 5.80 -0.85
CA GLY A 40 -13.70 6.68 0.29
C GLY A 40 -15.03 7.43 0.33
N SER A 41 -15.84 7.38 -0.74
CA SER A 41 -17.11 8.13 -0.84
C SER A 41 -18.37 7.25 -0.85
N ARG A 42 -18.22 5.92 -0.96
CA ARG A 42 -19.34 4.98 -1.14
C ARG A 42 -19.33 3.86 -0.08
N PRO A 43 -19.65 4.17 1.20
CA PRO A 43 -19.83 3.16 2.25
C PRO A 43 -20.85 2.07 1.91
N ASP A 44 -21.87 2.43 1.13
CA ASP A 44 -22.94 1.53 0.70
C ASP A 44 -22.46 0.37 -0.16
N LEU A 45 -21.30 0.50 -0.80
CA LEU A 45 -20.70 -0.52 -1.67
C LEU A 45 -19.56 -1.29 -1.00
N LEU A 46 -19.36 -1.12 0.31
CA LEU A 46 -18.15 -1.61 1.00
C LEU A 46 -17.96 -3.12 0.88
N THR A 47 -19.02 -3.91 1.05
CA THR A 47 -18.97 -5.37 0.86
C THR A 47 -18.57 -5.75 -0.57
N GLU A 48 -19.10 -5.05 -1.58
CA GLU A 48 -18.76 -5.28 -2.99
C GLU A 48 -17.30 -4.91 -3.28
N PHE A 49 -16.81 -3.81 -2.71
CA PHE A 49 -15.41 -3.41 -2.82
C PHE A 49 -14.47 -4.46 -2.23
N TYR A 50 -14.81 -5.07 -1.11
CA TYR A 50 -14.02 -6.17 -0.55
C TYR A 50 -14.03 -7.42 -1.42
N LYS A 51 -15.12 -7.71 -2.13
CA LYS A 51 -15.21 -8.88 -3.02
C LYS A 51 -14.47 -8.68 -4.34
N THR A 52 -14.51 -7.48 -4.92
CA THR A 52 -14.07 -7.24 -6.31
C THR A 52 -12.82 -6.36 -6.40
N VAL A 53 -12.78 -5.24 -5.69
CA VAL A 53 -11.72 -4.22 -5.83
C VAL A 53 -10.51 -4.52 -4.94
N SER A 54 -10.76 -4.93 -3.69
CA SER A 54 -9.70 -5.17 -2.70
C SER A 54 -8.69 -6.23 -3.16
N PRO A 55 -9.11 -7.42 -3.67
CA PRO A 55 -8.16 -8.42 -4.16
C PRO A 55 -7.33 -7.92 -5.34
N ALA A 56 -7.93 -7.13 -6.24
CA ALA A 56 -7.25 -6.54 -7.38
C ALA A 56 -6.18 -5.52 -6.92
N LEU A 57 -6.49 -4.66 -5.94
CA LEU A 57 -5.54 -3.72 -5.38
C LEU A 57 -4.36 -4.42 -4.68
N ILE A 58 -4.61 -5.45 -3.88
CA ILE A 58 -3.56 -6.25 -3.22
C ILE A 58 -2.60 -6.83 -4.27
N GLY A 59 -3.14 -7.37 -5.37
CA GLY A 59 -2.34 -7.87 -6.49
C GLY A 59 -1.44 -6.83 -7.17
N ARG A 60 -1.73 -5.54 -6.97
CA ARG A 60 -1.01 -4.39 -7.56
C ARG A 60 -0.02 -3.71 -6.61
N PHE A 61 0.12 -4.18 -5.36
CA PHE A 61 1.14 -3.66 -4.42
C PHE A 61 2.59 -3.84 -4.90
N LYS A 62 2.79 -4.73 -5.89
CA LYS A 62 4.05 -4.96 -6.58
C LYS A 62 4.32 -4.01 -7.76
N GLU A 63 3.57 -2.91 -7.89
CA GLU A 63 3.79 -1.90 -8.94
C GLU A 63 5.25 -1.42 -8.98
N ARG A 64 5.80 -1.18 -10.16
CA ARG A 64 7.21 -0.78 -10.33
C ARG A 64 7.40 0.71 -10.07
N GLU A 65 6.41 1.50 -10.44
CA GLU A 65 6.46 2.97 -10.33
C GLU A 65 6.09 3.39 -8.91
N ASP A 66 7.07 3.91 -8.16
CA ASP A 66 6.88 4.34 -6.76
C ASP A 66 5.71 5.31 -6.59
N SER A 67 5.56 6.26 -7.51
CA SER A 67 4.48 7.25 -7.45
C SER A 67 3.09 6.60 -7.61
N VAL A 68 2.97 5.62 -8.51
CA VAL A 68 1.73 4.85 -8.74
C VAL A 68 1.47 3.93 -7.55
N LYS A 69 2.50 3.26 -7.03
CA LYS A 69 2.40 2.37 -5.87
C LYS A 69 1.91 3.12 -4.62
N CYS A 70 2.43 4.32 -4.37
CA CYS A 70 1.95 5.18 -3.28
C CYS A 70 0.44 5.48 -3.41
N ASP A 71 -0.03 5.80 -4.61
CA ASP A 71 -1.45 6.07 -4.85
C ASP A 71 -2.30 4.79 -4.73
N ILE A 72 -1.78 3.61 -5.09
CA ILE A 72 -2.43 2.30 -4.84
C ILE A 72 -2.56 2.04 -3.33
N PHE A 73 -1.51 2.26 -2.55
CA PHE A 73 -1.58 2.11 -1.08
C PHE A 73 -2.57 3.09 -0.47
N ASN A 74 -2.61 4.33 -0.94
CA ASN A 74 -3.58 5.33 -0.47
C ASN A 74 -5.03 4.95 -0.80
N ALA A 75 -5.28 4.39 -2.00
CA ALA A 75 -6.60 3.87 -2.36
C ALA A 75 -7.04 2.73 -1.43
N TYR A 76 -6.13 1.79 -1.11
CA TYR A 76 -6.42 0.71 -0.17
C TYR A 76 -6.66 1.23 1.26
N ARG A 77 -5.90 2.24 1.70
CA ARG A 77 -6.13 2.89 3.01
C ARG A 77 -7.47 3.62 3.07
N ALA A 78 -7.95 4.19 1.96
CA ALA A 78 -9.29 4.78 1.91
C ALA A 78 -10.38 3.72 2.17
N LEU A 79 -10.24 2.52 1.58
CA LEU A 79 -11.11 1.38 1.85
C LEU A 79 -11.07 0.95 3.33
N LEU A 80 -9.87 0.84 3.91
CA LEU A 80 -9.71 0.51 5.33
C LEU A 80 -10.41 1.54 6.24
N ARG A 81 -10.20 2.83 5.99
CA ARG A 81 -10.85 3.91 6.77
C ARG A 81 -12.37 3.84 6.71
N GLN A 82 -12.93 3.46 5.56
CA GLN A 82 -14.38 3.29 5.41
C GLN A 82 -14.95 2.14 6.25
N THR A 83 -14.09 1.20 6.66
CA THR A 83 -14.45 0.03 7.48
C THR A 83 -14.45 0.35 8.98
N ARG A 84 -13.77 1.42 9.42
CA ARG A 84 -13.70 1.81 10.84
C ARG A 84 -15.05 2.13 11.50
N PRO A 85 -15.97 2.92 10.92
CA PRO A 85 -17.23 3.25 11.59
C PRO A 85 -18.10 2.02 11.94
N ILE A 86 -17.93 0.94 11.19
CA ILE A 86 -18.69 -0.32 11.31
C ILE A 86 -18.24 -1.14 12.53
N THR A 87 -16.96 -1.05 12.93
CA THR A 87 -16.48 -1.73 14.15
C THR A 87 -17.10 -1.15 15.42
N SER A 88 -17.46 0.14 15.40
CA SER A 88 -18.04 0.83 16.54
C SER A 88 -19.57 0.83 16.60
N ALA A 89 -20.25 0.65 15.46
CA ALA A 89 -21.68 0.95 15.35
C ALA A 89 -22.60 -0.26 15.03
N SER A 90 -22.06 -1.45 14.80
CA SER A 90 -22.87 -2.58 14.31
C SER A 90 -22.59 -3.90 15.03
N PHE A 91 -23.24 -4.06 16.18
CA PHE A 91 -23.67 -5.37 16.68
C PHE A 91 -25.19 -5.40 16.58
N ASP A 92 -25.71 -5.77 15.41
CA ASP A 92 -27.07 -6.27 15.30
C ASP A 92 -26.99 -7.81 15.37
N PRO A 93 -27.40 -8.42 16.50
CA PRO A 93 -27.32 -9.87 16.70
C PRO A 93 -28.20 -10.68 15.74
N ASP A 94 -29.19 -10.05 15.08
CA ASP A 94 -30.14 -10.69 14.17
C ASP A 94 -29.72 -10.61 12.68
N ALA A 95 -28.56 -10.01 12.36
CA ALA A 95 -28.06 -9.97 11.00
C ALA A 95 -27.56 -11.35 10.55
N MET A 96 -28.44 -12.13 9.91
CA MET A 96 -28.22 -13.51 9.43
C MET A 96 -27.10 -13.71 8.38
N ASP A 97 -26.29 -12.69 8.07
CA ASP A 97 -25.28 -12.72 6.99
C ASP A 97 -23.89 -12.26 7.48
N GLU A 98 -23.41 -12.91 8.56
CA GLU A 98 -22.12 -12.59 9.20
C GLU A 98 -20.90 -12.74 8.28
N GLU A 99 -20.99 -13.66 7.30
CA GLU A 99 -19.92 -13.96 6.33
C GLU A 99 -19.68 -12.82 5.34
N ASN A 100 -20.73 -12.04 5.03
CA ASN A 100 -20.65 -10.89 4.13
C ASN A 100 -20.33 -9.57 4.83
N ARG A 101 -20.07 -9.58 6.14
CA ARG A 101 -19.65 -8.36 6.85
C ARG A 101 -18.29 -7.88 6.33
N PRO A 102 -18.12 -6.58 6.05
CA PRO A 102 -16.85 -6.02 5.60
C PRO A 102 -15.64 -6.41 6.46
N LEU A 103 -15.83 -6.54 7.77
CA LEU A 103 -14.78 -6.96 8.69
C LEU A 103 -14.38 -8.43 8.49
N THR A 104 -15.33 -9.34 8.33
CA THR A 104 -15.08 -10.75 8.04
C THR A 104 -14.32 -10.89 6.71
N LEU A 105 -14.72 -10.12 5.70
CA LEU A 105 -14.03 -10.09 4.40
C LEU A 105 -12.62 -9.51 4.50
N LEU A 106 -12.42 -8.44 5.28
CA LEU A 106 -11.09 -7.89 5.55
C LEU A 106 -10.20 -8.90 6.28
N GLN A 107 -10.72 -9.57 7.30
CA GLN A 107 -10.02 -10.62 8.06
C GLN A 107 -9.52 -11.73 7.13
N ALA A 108 -10.38 -12.21 6.24
CA ALA A 108 -10.03 -13.25 5.26
C ALA A 108 -8.91 -12.82 4.29
N GLN A 109 -8.71 -11.51 4.09
CA GLN A 109 -7.70 -10.97 3.18
C GLN A 109 -6.35 -10.67 3.84
N ILE A 110 -6.26 -10.68 5.18
CA ILE A 110 -5.02 -10.38 5.91
C ILE A 110 -3.81 -11.19 5.38
N PRO A 111 -3.89 -12.51 5.18
CA PRO A 111 -2.74 -13.27 4.68
C PRO A 111 -2.26 -12.80 3.30
N ALA A 112 -3.19 -12.41 2.43
CA ALA A 112 -2.87 -11.90 1.10
C ALA A 112 -2.23 -10.50 1.16
N ILE A 113 -2.74 -9.62 2.02
CA ILE A 113 -2.18 -8.28 2.28
C ILE A 113 -0.73 -8.42 2.78
N VAL A 114 -0.52 -9.23 3.81
CA VAL A 114 0.81 -9.44 4.42
C VAL A 114 1.76 -10.03 3.38
N LYS A 115 1.34 -11.05 2.63
CA LYS A 115 2.15 -11.66 1.57
C LYS A 115 2.57 -10.64 0.51
N ALA A 116 1.66 -9.77 0.08
CA ALA A 116 1.94 -8.74 -0.91
C ALA A 116 2.90 -7.66 -0.37
N ILE A 117 2.75 -7.27 0.90
CA ILE A 117 3.57 -6.25 1.57
C ILE A 117 4.96 -6.77 1.97
N HIS A 118 5.10 -8.06 2.28
CA HIS A 118 6.33 -8.63 2.84
C HIS A 118 7.59 -8.31 2.03
N LYS A 119 7.50 -8.35 0.69
CA LYS A 119 8.62 -7.96 -0.19
C LYS A 119 8.83 -6.44 -0.21
N GLN A 120 7.74 -5.66 -0.20
CA GLN A 120 7.77 -4.20 -0.29
C GLN A 120 8.41 -3.54 0.95
N LEU A 121 8.30 -4.16 2.12
CA LEU A 121 8.93 -3.69 3.37
C LEU A 121 10.47 -3.63 3.32
N ARG A 122 11.09 -4.30 2.34
CA ARG A 122 12.55 -4.37 2.19
C ARG A 122 13.03 -3.82 0.85
N GLU A 123 12.18 -3.06 0.15
CA GLU A 123 12.57 -2.35 -1.07
C GLU A 123 13.51 -1.17 -0.75
N LYS A 124 14.40 -0.84 -1.69
CA LYS A 124 15.34 0.29 -1.52
C LYS A 124 14.61 1.61 -1.30
N SER A 125 13.48 1.79 -2.00
CA SER A 125 12.65 2.99 -1.92
C SER A 125 12.09 3.22 -0.52
N PHE A 126 12.50 4.32 0.11
CA PHE A 126 11.94 4.77 1.39
C PHE A 126 10.43 5.02 1.27
N LYS A 127 9.96 5.60 0.16
CA LYS A 127 8.53 5.89 -0.07
C LYS A 127 7.70 4.60 -0.10
N THR A 128 8.20 3.55 -0.75
CA THR A 128 7.53 2.24 -0.76
C THR A 128 7.43 1.69 0.67
N ARG A 129 8.51 1.72 1.44
CA ARG A 129 8.53 1.24 2.84
C ARG A 129 7.60 2.03 3.75
N GLN A 130 7.62 3.37 3.67
CA GLN A 130 6.70 4.24 4.41
C GLN A 130 5.23 3.95 4.06
N GLY A 131 4.93 3.72 2.78
CA GLY A 131 3.61 3.32 2.32
C GLY A 131 3.14 2.00 2.94
N CYS A 132 4.03 1.01 3.05
CA CYS A 132 3.75 -0.27 3.70
C CYS A 132 3.42 -0.09 5.18
N PHE A 133 4.26 0.63 5.93
CA PHE A 133 4.00 0.87 7.36
C PHE A 133 2.73 1.69 7.59
N SER A 134 2.46 2.68 6.74
CA SER A 134 1.22 3.46 6.81
C SER A 134 -0.02 2.61 6.56
N LEU A 135 0.04 1.66 5.61
CA LEU A 135 -1.05 0.75 5.33
C LEU A 135 -1.27 -0.26 6.46
N LEU A 136 -0.20 -0.88 6.96
CA LEU A 136 -0.29 -1.80 8.10
C LEU A 136 -0.77 -1.09 9.36
N THR A 137 -0.30 0.13 9.63
CA THR A 137 -0.81 0.96 10.74
C THR A 137 -2.31 1.20 10.60
N GLU A 138 -2.79 1.57 9.41
CA GLU A 138 -4.21 1.76 9.17
C GLU A 138 -4.99 0.46 9.43
N LEU A 139 -4.50 -0.67 8.91
CA LEU A 139 -5.11 -2.00 9.09
C LEU A 139 -5.30 -2.37 10.56
N VAL A 140 -4.25 -2.24 11.38
CA VAL A 140 -4.34 -2.63 12.80
C VAL A 140 -5.23 -1.66 13.57
N ASN A 141 -5.28 -0.39 13.18
CA ASN A 141 -6.24 0.53 13.78
C ASN A 141 -7.70 0.22 13.42
N VAL A 142 -7.96 -0.40 12.25
CA VAL A 142 -9.31 -0.89 11.91
C VAL A 142 -9.60 -2.17 12.68
N LEU A 143 -8.62 -3.05 12.76
CA LEU A 143 -8.76 -4.38 13.34
C LEU A 143 -7.58 -4.66 14.28
N PRO A 144 -7.71 -4.32 15.58
CA PRO A 144 -6.70 -4.65 16.58
C PRO A 144 -6.43 -6.15 16.60
N GLY A 145 -5.18 -6.56 16.74
CA GLY A 145 -4.78 -7.97 16.71
C GLY A 145 -4.63 -8.58 15.32
N ALA A 146 -4.96 -7.86 14.24
CA ALA A 146 -4.99 -8.39 12.86
C ALA A 146 -3.68 -9.05 12.41
N LEU A 147 -2.53 -8.63 12.92
CA LEU A 147 -1.23 -9.09 12.46
C LEU A 147 -0.59 -10.12 13.41
N SER A 148 -1.33 -10.66 14.39
CA SER A 148 -0.81 -11.58 15.41
C SER A 148 -0.03 -12.76 14.81
N ASP A 149 -0.61 -13.45 13.84
CA ASP A 149 0.00 -14.63 13.18
C ASP A 149 1.05 -14.25 12.12
N HIS A 150 1.26 -12.95 11.92
CA HIS A 150 2.05 -12.39 10.82
C HIS A 150 3.23 -11.54 11.29
N ILE A 151 3.39 -11.33 12.60
CA ILE A 151 4.54 -10.62 13.19
C ILE A 151 5.89 -11.14 12.67
N PRO A 152 6.14 -12.47 12.56
CA PRO A 152 7.41 -12.97 12.03
C PRO A 152 7.74 -12.50 10.60
N ALA A 153 6.71 -12.26 9.78
CA ALA A 153 6.89 -11.78 8.41
C ALA A 153 7.16 -10.25 8.35
N ILE A 154 6.80 -9.50 9.39
CA ILE A 154 6.89 -8.04 9.43
C ILE A 154 8.21 -7.59 10.08
N VAL A 155 8.65 -8.28 11.13
CA VAL A 155 9.86 -7.94 11.91
C VAL A 155 11.10 -7.71 11.03
N PRO A 156 11.41 -8.53 10.01
CA PRO A 156 12.57 -8.26 9.14
C PRO A 156 12.48 -6.92 8.40
N GLY A 157 11.29 -6.44 8.07
CA GLY A 157 11.06 -5.14 7.45
C GLY A 157 11.30 -3.96 8.40
N ILE A 158 10.92 -4.13 9.67
CA ILE A 158 11.18 -3.16 10.75
C ILE A 158 12.70 -3.04 10.96
N GLN A 159 13.39 -4.17 11.12
CA GLN A 159 14.84 -4.18 11.28
C GLN A 159 15.57 -3.55 10.09
N TYR A 160 15.14 -3.87 8.87
CA TYR A 160 15.72 -3.32 7.66
C TYR A 160 15.60 -1.79 7.62
N SER A 161 14.43 -1.25 8.01
CA SER A 161 14.18 0.19 7.97
C SER A 161 14.84 0.99 9.10
N LEU A 162 15.10 0.36 10.25
CA LEU A 162 15.82 0.99 11.37
C LEU A 162 17.35 0.85 11.25
N GLY A 163 17.81 -0.31 10.80
CA GLY A 163 19.22 -0.68 10.74
C GLY A 163 19.96 -0.16 9.50
N ASP A 164 19.25 0.24 8.44
CA ASP A 164 19.87 0.81 7.24
C ASP A 164 20.47 2.20 7.54
N LYS A 165 21.80 2.31 7.40
CA LYS A 165 22.54 3.57 7.63
C LYS A 165 22.11 4.69 6.69
N ASN A 166 21.56 4.35 5.52
CA ASN A 166 21.08 5.33 4.55
C ASN A 166 19.62 5.73 4.80
N SER A 167 18.94 5.12 5.78
CA SER A 167 17.56 5.46 6.10
C SER A 167 17.45 6.85 6.72
N THR A 168 16.58 7.66 6.12
CA THR A 168 16.31 9.02 6.55
C THR A 168 15.66 9.05 7.93
N SER A 169 15.78 10.18 8.64
CA SER A 169 15.11 10.35 9.94
C SER A 169 13.59 10.12 9.86
N ASN A 170 12.95 10.55 8.77
CA ASN A 170 11.52 10.32 8.55
C ASN A 170 11.19 8.82 8.43
N MET A 171 12.00 8.05 7.71
CA MET A 171 11.82 6.59 7.61
C MET A 171 11.90 5.92 8.99
N LYS A 172 12.87 6.33 9.82
CA LYS A 172 13.01 5.81 11.19
C LYS A 172 11.83 6.19 12.08
N ILE A 173 11.39 7.44 12.03
CA ILE A 173 10.22 7.94 12.77
C ILE A 173 8.96 7.15 12.38
N ASP A 174 8.71 6.96 11.08
CA ASP A 174 7.55 6.21 10.61
C ASP A 174 7.61 4.74 11.05
N THR A 175 8.80 4.13 11.01
CA THR A 175 9.00 2.74 11.46
C THR A 175 8.76 2.59 12.95
N LEU A 176 9.26 3.51 13.78
CA LEU A 176 9.04 3.51 15.23
C LEU A 176 7.58 3.80 15.59
N THR A 177 6.92 4.68 14.84
CA THR A 177 5.49 4.97 14.99
C THR A 177 4.66 3.73 14.71
N PHE A 178 4.97 3.01 13.64
CA PHE A 178 4.34 1.73 13.34
C PHE A 178 4.62 0.67 14.42
N LEU A 179 5.88 0.56 14.87
CA LEU A 179 6.26 -0.38 15.95
C LEU A 179 5.47 -0.10 17.23
N SER A 180 5.36 1.16 17.65
CA SER A 180 4.54 1.56 18.79
C SER A 180 3.06 1.19 18.61
N CYS A 181 2.51 1.42 17.42
CA CYS A 181 1.13 1.05 17.09
C CYS A 181 0.90 -0.47 17.20
N ILE A 182 1.76 -1.32 16.64
CA ILE A 182 1.55 -2.78 16.73
C ILE A 182 1.75 -3.32 18.14
N LEU A 183 2.68 -2.75 18.92
CA LEU A 183 2.92 -3.15 20.32
C LEU A 183 1.72 -2.82 21.23
N THR A 184 0.99 -1.76 20.93
CA THR A 184 -0.18 -1.33 21.71
C THR A 184 -1.48 -2.01 21.27
N GLN A 185 -1.51 -2.63 20.08
CA GLN A 185 -2.71 -3.18 19.48
C GLN A 185 -2.72 -4.72 19.36
N HIS A 186 -1.71 -5.40 19.89
CA HIS A 186 -1.65 -6.87 19.94
C HIS A 186 -1.29 -7.36 21.34
N SER A 187 -1.59 -8.63 21.64
CA SER A 187 -1.14 -9.27 22.87
C SER A 187 0.39 -9.23 22.98
N PRO A 188 0.99 -8.86 24.11
CA PRO A 188 2.46 -8.84 24.28
C PRO A 188 3.13 -10.18 23.94
N THR A 189 2.43 -11.30 24.14
CA THR A 189 2.93 -12.66 23.90
C THR A 189 3.39 -12.88 22.46
N VAL A 190 2.79 -12.22 21.47
CA VAL A 190 3.18 -12.36 20.06
C VAL A 190 4.56 -11.77 19.78
N PHE A 191 5.02 -10.83 20.61
CA PHE A 191 6.31 -10.17 20.45
C PHE A 191 7.42 -10.83 21.26
N HIS A 192 7.12 -11.65 22.26
CA HIS A 192 8.14 -12.31 23.11
C HIS A 192 9.28 -12.98 22.30
N PRO A 193 9.01 -13.71 21.20
CA PRO A 193 10.07 -14.33 20.40
C PRO A 193 10.96 -13.32 19.64
N HIS A 194 10.54 -12.06 19.54
CA HIS A 194 11.15 -11.02 18.71
C HIS A 194 11.79 -9.87 19.51
N ILE A 195 11.63 -9.85 20.85
CA ILE A 195 12.14 -8.75 21.71
C ILE A 195 13.65 -8.55 21.56
N SER A 196 14.43 -9.64 21.54
CA SER A 196 15.90 -9.57 21.39
C SER A 196 16.35 -8.94 20.08
N VAL A 197 15.48 -8.97 19.07
CA VAL A 197 15.73 -8.47 17.72
C VAL A 197 15.24 -7.04 17.55
N LEU A 198 14.12 -6.69 18.20
CA LEU A 198 13.49 -5.37 18.10
C LEU A 198 14.14 -4.33 19.03
N LEU A 199 14.59 -4.72 20.23
CA LEU A 199 15.17 -3.77 21.18
C LEU A 199 16.45 -3.08 20.66
N PRO A 200 17.46 -3.79 20.11
CA PRO A 200 18.73 -3.15 19.73
C PRO A 200 18.61 -2.15 18.58
N VAL A 201 17.58 -2.28 17.74
CA VAL A 201 17.35 -1.39 16.59
C VAL A 201 16.48 -0.18 16.92
N SER A 202 15.89 -0.15 18.12
CA SER A 202 14.93 0.88 18.55
C SER A 202 15.54 1.93 19.49
N VAL A 203 16.79 1.75 19.90
CA VAL A 203 17.59 2.64 20.77
C VAL A 203 18.70 3.27 19.96
#